data_AF-A0A9E4XA11-F1
#
_entry.id   AF-A0A9E4XA11-F1
#
_cell.length_a   1.000
_cell.length_b   1.000
_cell.length_c   1.000
_cell.angle_alpha   90.00
_cell.angle_beta   90.00
_cell.angle_gamma   90.00
#
_symmetry.space_group_name_H-M   'P 1'
#
loop_
_entity.id
_entity.type
_entity.pdbx_description
1 polymer ?
#
loop_
_entity_poly.entity_id
_entity_poly.type
_entity_poly.pdbx_seq_one_letter_code
_entity_poly.pdbx_strand_id
1 'polypeptide(L)' 'MEVVARNITEIESVSIRDQDGRRWTFTTEGYTGVTPAHLREHQLFGQQVVVSYVEREDRLVAVKIGD' A
#
# COMPACT_ATOMS: atom_id res chain seq x y z
N MET A 1 7.92 -1.70 -5.20
CA MET A 1 6.69 -1.06 -4.70
C MET A 1 6.48 0.25 -5.43
N GLU A 2 5.24 0.69 -5.58
CA GLU A 2 4.85 1.98 -6.16
C GLU A 2 3.78 2.61 -5.25
N VAL A 3 3.94 3.89 -4.91
CA VAL A 3 3.09 4.59 -3.94
C VAL A 3 2.59 5.90 -4.54
N VAL A 4 1.28 6.01 -4.72
CA VAL A 4 0.61 7.27 -5.11
C VAL A 4 0.07 7.92 -3.85
N ALA A 5 0.57 9.11 -3.53
CA ALA A 5 0.13 9.87 -2.37
C ALA A 5 -1.11 10.69 -2.74
N ARG A 6 -2.14 10.64 -1.89
CA ARG A 6 -3.27 11.60 -1.98
C ARG A 6 -2.87 12.93 -1.34
N ASN A 7 -2.20 12.87 -0.20
CA ASN A 7 -1.65 14.00 0.53
C ASN A 7 -0.47 13.54 1.41
N ILE A 8 0.00 14.37 2.35
CA ILE A 8 1.17 14.02 3.20
C ILE A 8 0.90 12.86 4.17
N THR A 9 -0.36 12.62 4.55
CA THR A 9 -0.75 11.56 5.49
C THR A 9 -1.41 10.35 4.80
N GLU A 10 -2.10 10.55 3.69
CA GLU A 10 -2.91 9.52 3.03
C GLU A 10 -2.33 9.04 1.71
N ILE A 11 -2.49 7.74 1.47
CA ILE A 11 -2.12 7.04 0.25
C ILE A 11 -3.36 6.97 -0.64
N GLU A 12 -3.26 7.31 -1.92
CA GLU A 12 -4.35 7.07 -2.87
C GLU A 12 -4.38 5.61 -3.31
N SER A 13 -3.22 5.12 -3.74
CA SER A 13 -3.03 3.72 -4.11
C SER A 13 -1.60 3.25 -3.84
N VAL A 14 -1.46 1.95 -3.63
CA VAL A 14 -0.17 1.27 -3.47
C VAL A 14 -0.14 0.01 -4.32
N SER A 15 0.97 -0.21 -5.03
CA SER A 15 1.23 -1.46 -5.74
C SER A 15 2.46 -2.17 -5.19
N ILE A 16 2.30 -3.45 -4.85
CA ILE A 16 3.37 -4.32 -4.35
C ILE A 16 3.51 -5.55 -5.25
N ARG A 17 4.64 -6.26 -5.10
CA ARG A 17 4.83 -7.61 -5.65
C ARG A 17 4.95 -8.56 -4.47
N ASP A 18 4.26 -9.68 -4.55
CA ASP A 18 4.45 -10.78 -3.60
C ASP A 18 5.69 -11.62 -3.95
N GLN A 19 5.91 -12.69 -3.18
CA GLN A 19 7.05 -13.58 -3.34
C GLN A 19 7.02 -14.38 -4.65
N ASP A 20 5.84 -14.60 -5.22
CA ASP A 20 5.65 -15.26 -6.52
C ASP A 20 5.79 -14.26 -7.69
N GLY A 21 6.08 -12.99 -7.40
CA GLY A 21 6.21 -11.92 -8.38
C GLY A 21 4.89 -11.36 -8.88
N ARG A 22 3.75 -11.81 -8.34
CA ARG A 22 2.42 -11.30 -8.72
C ARG A 22 2.28 -9.88 -8.21
N ARG A 23 1.84 -9.00 -9.10
CA ARG A 23 1.54 -7.60 -8.76
C ARG A 23 0.15 -7.51 -8.15
N TRP A 24 0.07 -6.77 -7.04
CA TRP A 24 -1.16 -6.40 -6.37
C TRP A 24 -1.26 -4.89 -6.33
N THR A 25 -2.46 -4.35 -6.60
CA THR A 25 -2.74 -2.91 -6.54
C THR A 25 -3.94 -2.69 -5.63
N PHE A 26 -3.77 -1.79 -4.66
CA PHE A 26 -4.76 -1.47 -3.66
C PHE A 26 -5.09 0.02 -3.70
N THR A 27 -6.36 0.38 -3.62
CA THR A 27 -6.79 1.75 -3.28
C THR A 27 -6.94 1.89 -1.77
N THR A 28 -7.06 3.11 -1.27
CA THR A 28 -7.36 3.35 0.15
C THR A 28 -8.51 4.33 0.36
N GLU A 29 -9.21 4.14 1.47
CA GLU A 29 -10.29 4.99 1.96
C GLU A 29 -9.86 5.62 3.31
N GLY A 30 -8.83 6.46 3.28
CA GLY A 30 -8.35 7.21 4.45
C GLY A 30 -6.99 6.75 4.96
N TYR A 31 -6.69 7.04 6.23
CA TYR A 31 -5.39 6.68 6.82
C TYR A 31 -5.29 5.18 7.09
N THR A 32 -4.26 4.53 6.54
CA THR A 32 -4.05 3.07 6.63
C THR A 32 -3.07 2.65 7.72
N GLY A 33 -2.67 3.57 8.60
CA GLY A 33 -1.70 3.32 9.67
C GLY A 33 -0.28 3.77 9.35
N VAL A 34 0.02 4.09 8.09
CA VAL A 34 1.32 4.58 7.63
C VAL A 34 1.17 5.74 6.65
N THR A 35 2.19 6.59 6.56
CA THR A 35 2.24 7.70 5.60
C THR A 35 2.88 7.26 4.27
N PRO A 36 2.67 7.99 3.17
CA PRO A 36 3.40 7.75 1.92
C PRO A 36 4.92 7.85 2.07
N ALA A 37 5.42 8.72 2.97
CA ALA A 37 6.86 8.84 3.23
C ALA A 37 7.43 7.56 3.85
N HIS A 38 6.71 6.96 4.80
CA HIS A 38 7.10 5.68 5.41
C HIS A 38 7.17 4.56 4.36
N LEU A 39 6.18 4.44 3.47
CA LEU A 39 6.27 3.43 2.40
C LEU A 39 7.42 3.69 1.42
N ARG A 40 7.74 4.95 1.12
CA ARG A 40 8.91 5.25 0.27
C ARG A 40 10.23 4.85 0.93
N GLU A 41 10.32 4.91 2.25
CA GLU A 41 11.46 4.37 3.01
C GLU A 41 11.59 2.86 2.80
N HIS A 42 10.51 2.10 2.99
CA HIS A 42 10.52 0.65 2.71
C HIS A 42 10.87 0.35 1.24
N GLN A 43 10.37 1.15 0.30
CA GLN A 43 10.73 1.03 -1.12
C GLN A 43 12.23 1.24 -1.34
N LEU A 44 12.83 2.25 -0.72
CA LEU A 44 14.24 2.59 -0.89
C LEU A 44 15.15 1.47 -0.35
N PHE A 45 14.78 0.87 0.77
CA PHE A 45 15.57 -0.17 1.43
C PHE A 45 15.16 -1.61 1.03
N GLY A 46 14.15 -1.77 0.17
CA GLY A 46 13.66 -3.09 -0.22
C GLY A 46 13.02 -3.87 0.94
N GLN A 47 12.49 -3.17 1.93
CA GLN A 47 11.81 -3.78 3.07
C GLN A 47 10.41 -4.24 2.67
N GLN A 48 9.97 -5.34 3.27
CA GLN A 48 8.64 -5.89 3.05
C GLN A 48 7.59 -5.03 3.76
N VAL A 49 6.33 -5.22 3.36
CA VAL A 49 5.16 -4.65 4.04
C VAL A 49 4.06 -5.70 4.00
N VAL A 50 3.17 -5.65 4.99
CA VAL A 50 1.96 -6.48 5.03
C VAL A 50 0.75 -5.59 4.76
N VAL A 51 0.02 -5.89 3.69
CA VAL A 51 -1.23 -5.19 3.34
C VAL A 51 -2.41 -6.05 3.76
N SER A 52 -3.18 -5.58 4.73
CA SER A 52 -4.51 -6.12 5.03
C SER A 52 -5.53 -5.37 4.18
N TYR A 53 -6.37 -6.11 3.45
CA TYR A 53 -7.32 -5.54 2.51
C TYR A 53 -8.68 -6.24 2.59
N VAL A 54 -9.68 -5.55 2.04
CA VAL A 54 -10.99 -6.13 1.73
C VAL A 54 -11.23 -6.00 0.23
N GLU A 55 -11.90 -6.99 -0.34
CA GLU A 55 -12.40 -6.91 -1.71
C GLU A 55 -13.78 -6.25 -1.68
N ARG A 56 -13.96 -5.17 -2.43
CA ARG A 56 -15.24 -4.49 -2.61
C ARG A 56 -15.50 -4.33 -4.09
N GLU A 57 -16.57 -4.99 -4.56
CA GLU A 57 -16.84 -5.11 -5.99
C GLU A 57 -15.60 -5.73 -6.66
N ASP A 58 -15.00 -5.03 -7.63
CA ASP A 58 -13.79 -5.46 -8.33
C ASP A 58 -12.53 -4.68 -7.89
N ARG A 59 -12.51 -4.15 -6.66
CA ARG A 59 -11.41 -3.34 -6.13
C ARG A 59 -10.88 -3.91 -4.81
N LEU A 60 -9.56 -3.95 -4.70
CA LEU A 60 -8.88 -4.26 -3.45
C LEU A 60 -8.67 -2.96 -2.66
N VAL A 61 -9.31 -2.86 -1.50
CA VAL A 61 -9.22 -1.69 -0.62
C VAL A 61 -8.34 -2.03 0.57
N ALA A 62 -7.16 -1.40 0.65
CA ALA A 62 -6.28 -1.56 1.80
C ALA A 62 -6.90 -0.89 3.03
N VAL A 63 -7.05 -1.65 4.12
CA VAL A 63 -7.58 -1.17 5.39
C VAL A 63 -6.49 -0.99 6.44
N LYS A 64 -5.35 -1.67 6.29
CA LYS A 64 -4.16 -1.51 7.12
C LYS A 64 -2.92 -1.87 6.32
N ILE A 65 -1.87 -1.09 6.49
CA ILE A 65 -0.53 -1.43 6.01
C ILE A 65 0.39 -1.45 7.23
N GLY A 66 1.16 -2.53 7.38
CA GLY A 66 2.18 -2.67 8.41
C GLY A 66 3.51 -3.09 7.81
N ASP A 67 4.53 -3.09 8.67
CA ASP A 67 5.91 -3.44 8.35
C ASP A 67 6.07 -4.94 8.07
#